data_AF-A0A0F4NP58-F1
#
_entry.id   AF-A0A0F4NP58-F1
#
_cell.length_a   1.000
_cell.length_b   1.000
_cell.length_c   1.000
_cell.angle_alpha   90.00
_cell.angle_beta   90.00
_cell.angle_gamma   90.00
#
_symmetry.space_group_name_H-M   'P 1'
#
loop_
_entity.id
_entity.type
_entity.pdbx_description
1 polymer ?
#
loop_
_entity_poly.entity_id
_entity_poly.type
_entity_poly.pdbx_seq_one_letter_code
_entity_poly.pdbx_strand_id
1 'polypeptide(L)'
;MITGFKMEWSFDPMTSAYILDGEDMSPESEQETLQKLAASTLENMLYEHYFTYFYDDYKPIKYSQAHSGKFSRNRSRLVLSFELPLSMPKPVTRDSLRLLIFDSSYYVDMAWTSISDIQLSDELSRQCRFTLAQPNPTPEQMSYAMSLPANADPDYELGQLFTQTVNLHCASVPQTQ
;
A
#
# COMPACT_ATOMS: atom_id res chain seq x y z
N MET A 1 0.59 -20.39 -1.17
CA MET A 1 -0.27 -19.51 -0.34
C MET A 1 0.37 -18.13 -0.29
N ILE A 2 -0.42 -17.10 -0.06
CA ILE A 2 0.02 -15.75 0.24
C ILE A 2 0.01 -15.59 1.77
N THR A 3 1.09 -15.10 2.35
CA THR A 3 1.23 -14.92 3.80
C THR A 3 1.37 -13.47 4.21
N GLY A 4 1.65 -12.57 3.28
CA GLY A 4 1.82 -11.15 3.52
C GLY A 4 2.47 -10.44 2.35
N PHE A 5 2.81 -9.18 2.58
CA PHE A 5 3.48 -8.30 1.62
C PHE A 5 4.78 -7.76 2.22
N LYS A 6 5.76 -7.52 1.36
CA LYS A 6 6.90 -6.64 1.64
C LYS A 6 6.64 -5.34 0.90
N MET A 7 6.69 -4.24 1.61
CA MET A 7 6.21 -2.95 1.13
C MET A 7 7.33 -1.92 1.18
N GLU A 8 7.36 -1.02 0.19
CA GLU A 8 8.21 0.17 0.17
C GLU A 8 7.36 1.40 -0.21
N TRP A 9 7.23 2.36 0.70
CA TRP A 9 6.58 3.64 0.45
C TRP A 9 7.62 4.73 0.28
N SER A 10 7.68 5.34 -0.91
CA SER A 10 8.48 6.54 -1.14
C SER A 10 7.61 7.78 -0.96
N PHE A 11 7.95 8.60 0.03
CA PHE A 11 7.26 9.86 0.29
C PHE A 11 7.78 10.94 -0.66
N ASP A 12 6.92 11.89 -1.01
CA ASP A 12 7.36 13.08 -1.75
C ASP A 12 8.30 13.94 -0.90
N PRO A 13 9.07 14.87 -1.50
CA PRO A 13 10.05 15.67 -0.76
C PRO A 13 9.46 16.54 0.35
N MET A 14 8.23 17.04 0.19
CA MET A 14 7.60 17.90 1.18
C MET A 14 7.17 17.09 2.40
N THR A 15 6.49 15.96 2.18
CA THR A 15 6.13 15.04 3.26
C THR A 15 7.37 14.48 3.96
N SER A 16 8.42 14.17 3.19
CA SER A 16 9.70 13.70 3.75
C SER A 16 10.35 14.73 4.66
N ALA A 17 10.32 16.01 4.28
CA ALA A 17 10.83 17.10 5.12
C ALA A 17 9.99 17.26 6.39
N TYR A 18 8.66 17.18 6.27
CA TYR A 18 7.75 17.28 7.40
C TYR A 18 7.94 16.14 8.42
N ILE A 19 8.12 14.90 7.97
CA ILE A 19 8.41 13.75 8.86
C ILE A 19 9.70 13.96 9.67
N LEU A 20 10.67 14.69 9.11
CA LEU A 20 11.96 14.96 9.75
C LEU A 20 12.00 16.28 10.50
N ASP A 21 10.91 17.06 10.49
CA ASP A 21 10.91 18.40 11.06
C ASP A 21 11.00 18.33 12.59
N GLY A 22 11.93 19.10 13.15
CA GLY A 22 12.22 19.10 14.59
C GLY A 22 12.98 17.87 15.13
N GLU A 23 13.34 16.91 14.26
CA GLU A 23 14.03 15.68 14.66
C GLU A 23 15.56 15.85 14.70
N ASP A 24 16.22 15.14 15.63
CA ASP A 24 17.69 15.13 15.72
C ASP A 24 18.28 14.18 14.67
N MET A 25 18.83 14.77 13.60
CA MET A 25 19.48 14.07 12.50
C MET A 25 21.02 14.21 12.55
N SER A 26 21.61 14.46 13.72
CA SER A 26 23.07 14.33 13.87
C SER A 26 23.52 12.89 13.56
N PRO A 27 24.76 12.68 13.07
CA PRO A 27 25.23 11.33 12.73
C PRO A 27 25.11 10.31 13.87
N GLU A 28 25.20 10.76 15.12
CA GLU A 28 25.11 9.92 16.32
C GLU A 28 23.67 9.48 16.62
N SER A 29 22.69 10.34 16.34
CA SER A 29 21.27 10.12 16.65
C SER A 29 20.45 9.58 15.46
N GLU A 30 20.88 9.84 14.22
CA GLU A 30 20.13 9.62 12.98
C GLU A 30 19.52 8.20 12.90
N GLN A 31 20.30 7.17 13.23
CA GLN A 31 19.80 5.79 13.16
C GLN A 31 18.65 5.54 14.14
N GLU A 32 18.78 6.00 15.38
CA GLU A 32 17.75 5.84 16.42
C GLU A 32 16.51 6.66 16.08
N THR A 33 16.70 7.90 15.63
CA THR A 33 15.63 8.80 15.17
C THR A 33 14.82 8.17 14.04
N LEU A 34 15.47 7.69 12.97
CA LEU A 34 14.79 7.05 11.85
C LEU A 34 14.04 5.77 12.27
N GLN A 35 14.58 5.01 13.23
CA GLN A 35 13.91 3.83 13.76
C GLN A 35 12.62 4.20 14.52
N LYS A 36 12.67 5.24 15.37
CA LYS A 36 11.49 5.74 16.10
C LYS A 36 10.43 6.29 15.14
N LEU A 37 10.84 7.08 14.15
CA LEU A 37 9.95 7.63 13.14
C LEU A 37 9.29 6.52 12.31
N ALA A 38 10.04 5.48 11.91
CA ALA A 38 9.47 4.36 11.17
C ALA A 38 8.43 3.60 11.98
N ALA A 39 8.69 3.37 13.28
CA ALA A 39 7.74 2.72 14.18
C ALA A 39 6.46 3.56 14.35
N SER A 40 6.60 4.86 14.65
CA SER A 40 5.47 5.77 14.80
C SER A 40 4.66 5.90 13.50
N THR A 41 5.32 5.93 12.35
CA THR A 41 4.64 5.98 11.05
C THR A 41 3.81 4.73 10.81
N LEU A 42 4.34 3.53 11.11
CA LEU A 42 3.56 2.28 11.01
C LEU A 42 2.38 2.23 11.98
N GLU A 43 2.53 2.74 13.20
CA GLU A 43 1.43 2.85 14.16
C GLU A 43 0.31 3.78 13.65
N ASN A 44 0.67 4.92 13.07
CA ASN A 44 -0.31 5.85 12.50
C ASN A 44 -1.03 5.22 11.29
N MET A 45 -0.30 4.51 10.44
CA MET A 45 -0.83 3.82 9.27
C MET A 45 -1.78 2.66 9.61
N LEU A 46 -1.76 2.13 10.83
CA LEU A 46 -2.61 1.01 11.25
C LEU A 46 -4.10 1.30 11.04
N TYR A 47 -4.53 2.52 11.36
CA TYR A 47 -5.94 2.93 11.29
C TYR A 47 -6.44 3.10 9.86
N GLU A 48 -5.54 3.35 8.91
CA GLU A 48 -5.81 3.45 7.48
C GLU A 48 -5.50 2.15 6.73
N HIS A 49 -5.47 1.02 7.45
CA HIS A 49 -5.16 -0.30 6.87
C HIS A 49 -3.83 -0.34 6.09
N TYR A 50 -2.84 0.44 6.53
CA TYR A 50 -1.57 0.63 5.84
C TYR A 50 -1.71 1.08 4.38
N PHE A 51 -2.82 1.74 4.06
CA PHE A 51 -3.23 2.15 2.71
C PHE A 51 -3.23 0.98 1.71
N THR A 52 -3.37 -0.25 2.20
CA THR A 52 -3.21 -1.48 1.43
C THR A 52 -4.45 -2.32 1.62
N TYR A 53 -5.19 -2.55 0.54
CA TYR A 53 -6.48 -3.22 0.58
C TYR A 53 -6.45 -4.46 -0.30
N PHE A 54 -6.46 -5.63 0.33
CA PHE A 54 -6.42 -6.92 -0.35
C PHE A 54 -7.74 -7.65 -0.22
N TYR A 55 -8.29 -8.12 -1.33
CA TYR A 55 -9.60 -8.77 -1.38
C TYR A 55 -9.52 -10.13 -2.07
N ASP A 56 -10.43 -11.00 -1.66
CA ASP A 56 -10.88 -12.16 -2.42
C ASP A 56 -12.34 -11.93 -2.83
N ASP A 57 -12.57 -11.67 -4.11
CA ASP A 57 -13.78 -11.07 -4.65
C ASP A 57 -14.10 -9.75 -3.94
N TYR A 58 -15.18 -9.76 -3.15
CA TYR A 58 -15.68 -8.62 -2.36
C TYR A 58 -15.28 -8.73 -0.88
N LYS A 59 -14.64 -9.84 -0.46
CA LYS A 59 -14.30 -10.08 0.94
C LYS A 59 -12.92 -9.52 1.25
N PRO A 60 -12.79 -8.54 2.16
CA PRO A 60 -11.49 -8.04 2.57
C PRO A 60 -10.70 -9.11 3.31
N ILE A 61 -9.42 -9.22 3.00
CA ILE A 61 -8.46 -10.07 3.69
C ILE A 61 -7.76 -9.23 4.75
N LYS A 62 -7.82 -9.68 6.00
CA LYS A 62 -7.27 -8.94 7.14
C LYS A 62 -5.76 -9.14 7.28
N TYR A 63 -5.12 -8.13 7.84
CA TYR A 63 -3.71 -8.12 8.18
C TYR A 63 -3.48 -8.34 9.67
N SER A 64 -2.31 -8.88 10.00
CA SER A 64 -1.70 -8.70 11.31
C SER A 64 -1.00 -7.35 11.37
N GLN A 65 -0.53 -6.93 12.55
CA GLN A 65 0.20 -5.67 12.67
C GLN A 65 1.47 -5.68 11.82
N ALA A 66 1.71 -4.60 11.07
CA ALA A 66 2.93 -4.41 10.30
C ALA A 66 4.13 -4.31 11.24
N HIS A 67 5.28 -4.77 10.76
CA HIS A 67 6.50 -4.75 11.55
C HIS A 67 7.74 -4.59 10.66
N SER A 68 8.92 -4.63 11.28
CA SER A 68 10.21 -4.49 10.60
C SER A 68 10.34 -3.16 9.83
N GLY A 69 9.65 -2.12 10.28
CA GLY A 69 9.69 -0.78 9.69
C GLY A 69 11.08 -0.16 9.70
N LYS A 70 11.52 0.36 8.56
CA LYS A 70 12.81 1.06 8.41
C LYS A 70 12.67 2.23 7.46
N PHE A 71 13.09 3.41 7.90
CA PHE A 71 13.31 4.52 6.99
C PHE A 71 14.71 4.47 6.40
N SER A 72 14.79 4.78 5.11
CA SER A 72 16.02 5.10 4.41
C SER A 72 15.86 6.40 3.63
N ARG A 73 16.97 7.04 3.29
CA ARG A 73 16.97 8.26 2.48
C ARG A 73 17.33 7.92 1.03
N ASN A 74 16.53 8.42 0.10
CA ASN A 74 16.84 8.45 -1.32
C ASN A 74 16.76 9.90 -1.81
N ARG A 75 17.92 10.57 -1.87
CA ARG A 75 18.02 12.01 -2.13
C ARG A 75 17.18 12.80 -1.12
N SER A 76 16.19 13.56 -1.59
CA SER A 76 15.27 14.35 -0.75
C SER A 76 14.03 13.58 -0.30
N ARG A 77 13.94 12.27 -0.59
CA ARG A 77 12.79 11.43 -0.23
C ARG A 77 13.14 10.49 0.91
N LEU A 78 12.21 10.30 1.83
CA LEU A 78 12.19 9.16 2.72
C LEU A 78 11.54 7.97 2.03
N VAL A 79 12.08 6.79 2.29
CA VAL A 79 11.53 5.50 1.85
C VAL A 79 11.33 4.63 3.08
N LEU A 80 10.07 4.29 3.37
CA LEU A 80 9.69 3.37 4.44
C LEU A 80 9.58 1.95 3.86
N SER A 81 10.42 1.04 4.33
CA SER A 81 10.26 -0.40 4.07
C SER A 81 9.68 -1.10 5.30
N PHE A 82 8.78 -2.06 5.10
CA PHE A 82 8.16 -2.83 6.19
C PHE A 82 7.56 -4.15 5.69
N GLU A 83 7.23 -5.04 6.62
CA GLU A 83 6.49 -6.27 6.36
C GLU A 83 5.05 -6.15 6.84
N LEU A 84 4.11 -6.55 5.97
CA LEU A 84 2.67 -6.53 6.22
C LEU A 84 2.10 -7.96 6.14
N PRO A 85 2.17 -8.73 7.23
CA PRO A 85 1.64 -10.09 7.28
C PRO A 85 0.11 -10.13 7.18
N LEU A 86 -0.45 -11.13 6.51
CA LEU A 86 -1.88 -11.44 6.60
C LEU A 86 -2.19 -12.01 7.98
N SER A 87 -3.38 -11.75 8.49
CA SER A 87 -3.83 -12.33 9.77
C SER A 87 -3.99 -13.85 9.68
N MET A 88 -4.27 -14.35 8.46
CA MET A 88 -4.32 -15.76 8.12
C MET A 88 -3.72 -15.99 6.73
N PRO A 89 -2.91 -17.05 6.52
CA PRO A 89 -2.44 -17.41 5.18
C PRO A 89 -3.61 -17.61 4.21
N LYS A 90 -3.48 -17.05 3.01
CA LYS A 90 -4.50 -17.11 1.97
C LYS A 90 -4.09 -18.08 0.85
N PRO A 91 -4.87 -19.14 0.57
CA PRO A 91 -4.68 -19.95 -0.63
C PRO A 91 -4.85 -19.09 -1.89
N VAL A 92 -4.05 -19.36 -2.91
CA VAL A 92 -4.23 -18.70 -4.21
C VAL A 92 -5.52 -19.19 -4.85
N THR A 93 -6.28 -18.27 -5.42
CA THR A 93 -7.49 -18.54 -6.19
C THR A 93 -7.26 -18.09 -7.62
N ARG A 94 -8.11 -18.55 -8.54
CA ARG A 94 -7.84 -18.37 -9.97
C ARG A 94 -7.85 -16.91 -10.40
N ASP A 95 -8.91 -16.17 -10.06
CA ASP A 95 -9.16 -14.82 -10.62
C ASP A 95 -9.92 -13.88 -9.66
N SER A 96 -9.89 -14.15 -8.35
CA SER A 96 -10.66 -13.37 -7.37
C SER A 96 -9.79 -12.46 -6.50
N LEU A 97 -8.46 -12.63 -6.52
CA LEU A 97 -7.55 -11.87 -5.67
C LEU A 97 -7.19 -10.52 -6.31
N ARG A 98 -7.46 -9.43 -5.58
CA ARG A 98 -7.14 -8.07 -6.01
C ARG A 98 -6.50 -7.27 -4.88
N LEU A 99 -5.46 -6.51 -5.20
CA LEU A 99 -4.73 -5.63 -4.30
C LEU A 99 -4.83 -4.19 -4.81
N LEU A 100 -5.18 -3.28 -3.90
CA LEU A 100 -5.32 -1.86 -4.17
C LEU A 100 -4.48 -1.09 -3.16
N ILE A 101 -3.94 0.05 -3.59
CA ILE A 101 -3.24 0.99 -2.70
C ILE A 101 -3.86 2.37 -2.80
N PHE A 102 -4.42 2.89 -1.71
CA PHE A 102 -5.04 4.20 -1.75
C PHE A 102 -5.21 4.81 -0.38
N ASP A 103 -5.24 6.14 -0.37
CA ASP A 103 -5.77 6.92 0.72
C ASP A 103 -7.30 6.97 0.60
N SER A 104 -7.97 6.55 1.67
CA SER A 104 -9.43 6.48 1.73
C SER A 104 -10.04 7.88 1.51
N SER A 105 -9.37 8.93 2.00
CA SER A 105 -9.83 10.31 1.91
C SER A 105 -9.62 10.99 0.54
N TYR A 106 -8.98 10.31 -0.42
CA TYR A 106 -8.65 10.81 -1.77
C TYR A 106 -7.64 11.99 -1.82
N TYR A 107 -7.16 12.49 -0.69
CA TYR A 107 -6.26 13.65 -0.66
C TYR A 107 -4.79 13.29 -0.95
N VAL A 108 -4.40 12.03 -0.79
CA VAL A 108 -3.04 11.56 -1.09
C VAL A 108 -3.05 10.70 -2.34
N ASP A 109 -2.28 11.12 -3.35
CA ASP A 109 -2.05 10.31 -4.55
C ASP A 109 -1.06 9.18 -4.24
N MET A 110 -1.49 7.95 -4.52
CA MET A 110 -0.74 6.73 -4.24
C MET A 110 -0.79 5.84 -5.46
N ALA A 111 0.37 5.54 -6.03
CA ALA A 111 0.46 4.76 -7.26
C ALA A 111 1.78 3.98 -7.34
N TRP A 112 1.74 2.86 -8.05
CA TRP A 112 2.95 2.21 -8.57
C TRP A 112 3.42 3.00 -9.79
N THR A 113 4.69 3.38 -9.81
CA THR A 113 5.27 4.18 -10.91
C THR A 113 5.63 3.32 -12.12
N SER A 114 5.89 2.03 -11.88
CA SER A 114 6.18 1.03 -12.88
C SER A 114 5.57 -0.32 -12.47
N ILE A 115 5.20 -1.14 -13.44
CA ILE A 115 4.77 -2.53 -13.18
C ILE A 115 5.88 -3.36 -12.50
N SER A 116 7.15 -2.98 -12.66
CA SER A 116 8.30 -3.62 -12.01
C SER A 116 8.37 -3.36 -10.50
N ASP A 117 7.62 -2.37 -9.99
CA ASP A 117 7.51 -2.07 -8.56
C ASP A 117 6.69 -3.14 -7.83
N ILE A 118 5.99 -4.00 -8.57
CA ILE A 118 5.22 -5.13 -8.06
C ILE A 118 5.93 -6.42 -8.42
N GLN A 119 6.22 -7.24 -7.41
CA GLN A 119 6.91 -8.51 -7.59
C GLN A 119 6.17 -9.63 -6.86
N LEU A 120 6.02 -10.76 -7.54
CA LEU A 120 5.59 -12.00 -6.91
C LEU A 120 6.82 -12.69 -6.32
N SER A 121 6.68 -13.30 -5.14
CA SER A 121 7.72 -14.19 -4.62
C SER A 121 8.00 -15.34 -5.60
N ASP A 122 9.18 -15.94 -5.52
CA ASP A 122 9.56 -17.07 -6.40
C ASP A 122 8.50 -18.18 -6.40
N GLU A 123 7.94 -18.49 -5.22
CA GLU A 123 6.89 -19.50 -5.05
C GLU A 123 5.56 -19.12 -5.73
N LEU A 124 5.16 -17.83 -5.65
CA LEU A 124 3.95 -17.35 -6.30
C LEU A 124 4.13 -17.21 -7.81
N SER A 125 5.28 -16.73 -8.27
CA SER A 125 5.57 -16.51 -9.70
C SER A 125 5.51 -17.78 -10.56
N ARG A 126 5.68 -18.96 -9.94
CA ARG A 126 5.56 -20.27 -10.60
C ARG A 126 4.13 -20.62 -11.01
N GLN A 127 3.15 -20.10 -10.29
CA GLN A 127 1.73 -20.47 -10.45
C GLN A 127 0.81 -19.28 -10.67
N CYS A 128 1.28 -18.06 -10.43
CA CYS A 128 0.53 -16.83 -10.56
C CYS A 128 1.22 -15.86 -11.51
N ARG A 129 0.40 -15.08 -12.20
CA ARG A 129 0.78 -13.80 -12.80
C ARG A 129 -0.11 -12.71 -12.23
N PHE A 130 0.18 -11.46 -12.57
CA PHE A 130 -0.69 -10.36 -12.24
C PHE A 130 -0.83 -9.41 -13.43
N THR A 131 -1.89 -8.61 -13.39
CA THR A 131 -2.07 -7.44 -14.26
C THR A 131 -2.26 -6.21 -13.38
N LEU A 132 -1.85 -5.04 -13.90
CA LEU A 132 -2.07 -3.75 -13.26
C LEU A 132 -3.12 -2.98 -14.07
N ALA A 133 -4.32 -2.87 -13.52
CA ALA A 133 -5.40 -2.07 -14.09
C ALA A 133 -5.26 -0.61 -13.63
N GLN A 134 -5.35 0.32 -14.57
CA GLN A 134 -5.40 1.76 -14.25
C GLN A 134 -6.79 2.14 -13.72
N PRO A 135 -6.88 3.18 -12.87
CA PRO A 135 -8.17 3.71 -12.45
C PRO A 135 -9.00 4.16 -13.65
N ASN A 136 -10.30 3.90 -13.61
CA ASN A 136 -11.24 4.28 -14.67
C ASN A 136 -12.54 4.84 -14.09
N PRO A 137 -12.48 5.97 -13.36
CA PRO A 137 -13.67 6.64 -12.82
C PRO A 137 -14.56 7.16 -13.96
N THR A 138 -15.87 7.20 -13.74
CA THR A 138 -16.80 7.78 -14.73
C THR A 138 -16.66 9.31 -14.80
N PRO A 139 -17.10 9.96 -15.88
CA PRO A 139 -17.11 11.43 -15.97
C PRO A 139 -17.84 12.10 -14.80
N GLU A 140 -18.91 11.49 -14.30
CA GLU A 140 -19.67 11.97 -13.15
C GLU A 140 -18.85 11.86 -11.86
N GLN A 141 -18.15 10.75 -11.64
CA GLN A 141 -17.26 10.57 -10.49
C GLN A 141 -16.09 11.55 -10.52
N MET A 142 -15.52 11.78 -11.71
CA MET A 142 -14.47 12.77 -11.92
C MET A 142 -14.98 14.20 -11.63
N SER A 143 -16.16 14.54 -12.16
CA SER A 143 -16.78 15.85 -11.92
C SER A 143 -17.11 16.08 -10.45
N TYR A 144 -17.55 15.04 -9.75
CA TYR A 144 -17.80 15.10 -8.31
C TYR A 144 -16.49 15.36 -7.54
N ALA A 145 -15.44 14.58 -7.80
CA ALA A 145 -14.14 14.76 -7.15
C ALA A 145 -13.57 16.18 -7.37
N MET A 146 -13.66 16.71 -8.59
CA MET A 146 -13.21 18.08 -8.91
C MET A 146 -14.08 19.18 -8.27
N SER A 147 -15.30 18.88 -7.86
CA SER A 147 -16.21 19.84 -7.23
C SER A 147 -15.97 20.00 -5.72
N LEU A 148 -15.23 19.07 -5.11
CA LEU A 148 -14.96 19.10 -3.68
C LEU A 148 -14.01 20.27 -3.35
N PRO A 149 -14.38 21.15 -2.40
CA PRO A 149 -13.46 22.15 -1.91
C PRO A 149 -12.32 21.49 -1.12
N ALA A 150 -11.17 22.17 -1.01
CA ALA A 150 -10.00 21.64 -0.31
C ALA A 150 -10.22 21.33 1.18
N ASN A 151 -11.30 21.85 1.77
CA ASN A 151 -11.70 21.63 3.16
C ASN A 151 -12.98 20.79 3.29
N ALA A 152 -13.35 20.02 2.25
CA ALA A 152 -14.49 19.13 2.31
C ALA A 152 -14.25 18.02 3.35
N ASP A 153 -15.33 17.59 3.99
CA ASP A 153 -15.30 16.36 4.78
C ASP A 153 -14.92 15.18 3.86
N PRO A 154 -14.06 14.25 4.32
CA PRO A 154 -13.64 13.11 3.52
C PRO A 154 -14.81 12.20 3.10
N ASP A 155 -14.85 11.87 1.81
CA ASP A 155 -15.67 10.79 1.28
C ASP A 155 -14.80 9.53 1.13
N TYR A 156 -14.88 8.64 2.11
CA TYR A 156 -14.00 7.48 2.22
C TYR A 156 -14.22 6.40 1.15
N GLU A 157 -15.28 6.52 0.33
CA GLU A 157 -15.51 5.64 -0.82
C GLU A 157 -14.83 6.17 -2.10
N LEU A 158 -14.43 7.45 -2.10
CA LEU A 158 -13.89 8.13 -3.28
C LEU A 158 -12.50 7.59 -3.66
N GLY A 159 -11.61 7.39 -2.69
CA GLY A 159 -10.23 6.95 -2.94
C GLY A 159 -10.13 5.67 -3.79
N GLN A 160 -11.04 4.72 -3.56
CA GLN A 160 -11.07 3.45 -4.31
C GLN A 160 -11.38 3.65 -5.81
N LEU A 161 -12.04 4.74 -6.20
CA LEU A 161 -12.39 5.01 -7.61
C LEU A 161 -11.19 5.48 -8.44
N PHE A 162 -10.16 6.02 -7.79
CA PHE A 162 -9.01 6.67 -8.43
C PHE A 162 -7.70 5.91 -8.24
N THR A 163 -7.75 4.67 -7.74
CA THR A 163 -6.56 3.85 -7.53
C THR A 163 -6.35 2.78 -8.60
N GLN A 164 -5.08 2.41 -8.78
CA GLN A 164 -4.69 1.25 -9.55
C GLN A 164 -5.08 -0.05 -8.84
N THR A 165 -5.40 -1.09 -9.62
CA THR A 165 -5.70 -2.42 -9.08
C THR A 165 -4.76 -3.47 -9.63
N VAL A 166 -4.07 -4.18 -8.74
CA VAL A 166 -3.33 -5.40 -9.08
C VAL A 166 -4.28 -6.58 -9.02
N ASN A 167 -4.54 -7.22 -10.16
CA ASN A 167 -5.34 -8.44 -10.24
C ASN A 167 -4.40 -9.64 -10.35
N LEU A 168 -4.51 -10.61 -9.43
CA LEU A 168 -3.74 -11.84 -9.48
C LEU A 168 -4.51 -12.90 -10.28
N HIS A 169 -3.78 -13.57 -11.17
CA HIS A 169 -4.26 -14.67 -12.00
C HIS A 169 -3.42 -15.91 -11.70
N CYS A 170 -3.97 -16.84 -10.93
CA CYS A 170 -3.25 -18.04 -10.52
C CYS A 170 -3.82 -19.29 -11.16
N ALA A 171 -2.96 -20.25 -11.51
CA ALA A 171 -3.42 -21.60 -11.77
C ALA A 171 -3.99 -22.16 -10.46
N SER A 172 -5.26 -22.57 -10.46
CA SER A 172 -5.87 -23.22 -9.29
C SER A 172 -5.08 -24.48 -8.95
N VAL A 173 -4.65 -24.63 -7.69
CA VAL A 173 -4.14 -25.91 -7.19
C VAL A 173 -5.33 -26.89 -7.21
N PRO A 174 -5.23 -28.06 -7.87
CA PRO A 174 -6.21 -29.12 -7.67
C PRO A 174 -6.25 -29.41 -6.16
N GLN A 175 -7.42 -29.31 -5.53
CA GLN A 175 -7.57 -29.78 -4.16
C GLN A 175 -7.25 -31.28 -4.17
N THR A 176 -6.03 -31.64 -3.76
CA THR A 176 -5.72 -33.03 -3.44
C THR A 176 -6.65 -33.44 -2.31
N GLN A 177 -7.58 -34.31 -2.67
CA GLN A 177 -8.57 -34.96 -1.82
C GLN A 177 -7.91 -35.84 -0.77
#